data_AF-A0A4Q0UBU5-F1
#
_entry.id   AF-A0A4Q0UBU5-F1
#
_cell.length_a   1.000
_cell.length_b   1.000
_cell.length_c   1.000
_cell.angle_alpha   90.00
_cell.angle_beta   90.00
_cell.angle_gamma   90.00
#
_symmetry.space_group_name_H-M   'P 1'
#
loop_
_entity.id
_entity.type
_entity.pdbx_description
1 polymer ?
#
loop_
_entity_poly.entity_id
_entity_poly.type
_entity_poly.pdbx_seq_one_letter_code
_entity_poly.pdbx_strand_id
1 'polypeptide(L)'
;MTMTRYNSNLLIGSARGHLISHDDIMHASVVQGGKEIFNINLSGITSVAEILRAIRSKVVDLAGIVVVKIRNCSQGWSQSKSLLIV
;
A
#
# COMPACT_ATOMS: atom_id res chain seq x y z
N MET A 1 -31.01 8.64 -17.23
CA MET A 1 -29.70 7.96 -17.42
C MET A 1 -29.31 7.39 -16.08
N THR A 2 -29.55 6.10 -15.89
CA THR A 2 -29.53 5.41 -14.60
C THR A 2 -28.09 5.05 -14.25
N MET A 3 -27.46 5.79 -13.34
CA MET A 3 -26.17 5.40 -12.77
C MET A 3 -26.41 4.31 -11.73
N THR A 4 -26.27 3.06 -12.17
CA THR A 4 -26.26 1.86 -11.35
C THR A 4 -25.25 2.02 -10.23
N ARG A 5 -25.76 2.13 -8.98
CA ARG A 5 -24.95 1.94 -7.77
C ARG A 5 -24.32 0.56 -7.87
N TYR A 6 -23.01 0.51 -8.11
CA TYR A 6 -22.23 -0.70 -7.92
C TYR A 6 -22.23 -1.01 -6.42
N ASN A 7 -23.01 -2.02 -6.04
CA ASN A 7 -22.91 -2.69 -4.75
C ASN A 7 -21.50 -3.31 -4.65
N SER A 8 -20.58 -2.67 -3.94
CA SER A 8 -19.21 -3.14 -3.69
C SER A 8 -19.05 -3.68 -2.27
N ASN A 9 -19.96 -4.54 -1.82
CA ASN A 9 -19.80 -5.31 -0.58
C ASN A 9 -18.77 -6.46 -0.69
N LEU A 10 -17.84 -6.40 -1.65
CA LEU A 10 -16.81 -7.41 -1.87
C LEU A 10 -15.49 -6.73 -2.27
N LEU A 11 -14.49 -6.90 -1.41
CA LEU A 11 -13.04 -6.86 -1.71
C LEU A 11 -12.40 -5.50 -2.04
N ILE A 12 -12.17 -4.63 -1.05
CA ILE A 12 -11.19 -3.55 -1.26
C ILE A 12 -10.23 -3.48 -0.06
N GLY A 13 -8.93 -3.59 -0.34
CA GLY A 13 -7.87 -3.69 0.64
C GLY A 13 -7.86 -2.47 1.57
N SER A 14 -8.56 -2.60 2.68
CA SER A 14 -8.84 -1.52 3.61
C SER A 14 -7.64 -1.26 4.51
N ALA A 15 -7.03 -0.08 4.37
CA ALA A 15 -5.86 0.36 5.13
C ALA A 15 -6.18 0.93 6.54
N ARG A 16 -7.38 0.63 7.09
CA ARG A 16 -8.06 1.21 8.29
C ARG A 16 -9.42 1.86 7.95
N GLY A 17 -10.20 1.24 7.07
CA GLY A 17 -11.50 1.77 6.62
C GLY A 17 -11.42 2.60 5.33
N HIS A 18 -10.22 2.84 4.80
CA HIS A 18 -10.04 3.59 3.55
C HIS A 18 -9.98 2.67 2.34
N LEU A 19 -10.78 3.02 1.34
CA LEU A 19 -10.82 2.38 0.02
C LEU A 19 -9.57 2.75 -0.78
N ILE A 20 -8.95 1.79 -1.45
CA ILE A 20 -7.93 2.07 -2.49
C ILE A 20 -8.63 1.91 -3.83
N SER A 21 -8.67 2.99 -4.61
CA SER A 21 -9.21 3.00 -5.96
C SER A 21 -8.10 2.75 -6.98
N HIS A 22 -8.43 2.16 -8.12
CA HIS A 22 -7.46 1.87 -9.19
C HIS A 22 -6.74 3.14 -9.70
N ASP A 23 -7.44 4.27 -9.72
CA ASP A 23 -6.90 5.57 -10.16
C ASP A 23 -6.07 6.29 -9.08
N ASP A 24 -5.96 5.71 -7.88
CA ASP A 24 -5.18 6.32 -6.81
C ASP A 24 -3.67 6.20 -7.09
N ILE A 25 -2.96 7.26 -6.72
CA ILE A 25 -1.50 7.29 -6.70
C ILE A 25 -1.05 6.95 -5.29
N MET A 26 -0.37 5.82 -5.15
CA MET A 26 0.09 5.28 -3.87
C MET A 26 1.60 5.45 -3.76
N HIS A 27 2.06 6.12 -2.72
CA HIS A 27 3.47 6.18 -2.35
C HIS A 27 3.73 5.20 -1.21
N ALA A 28 4.72 4.32 -1.35
CA ALA A 28 5.12 3.40 -0.30
C ALA A 28 6.62 3.45 -0.07
N SER A 29 7.04 3.47 1.19
CA SER A 29 8.46 3.40 1.57
C SER A 29 8.72 2.38 2.66
N VAL A 30 9.92 1.83 2.65
CA VAL A 30 10.37 0.82 3.61
C VAL A 30 11.53 1.39 4.39
N VAL A 31 11.40 1.41 5.71
CA VAL A 31 12.36 1.96 6.66
C VAL A 31 12.87 0.84 7.56
N GLN A 32 14.19 0.70 7.70
CA GLN A 32 14.81 -0.23 8.64
C GLN A 32 15.84 0.52 9.48
N GLY A 33 15.79 0.33 10.81
CA GLY A 33 16.71 1.03 11.72
C GLY A 33 16.67 2.56 11.62
N GLY A 34 15.50 3.14 11.27
CA GLY A 34 15.35 4.58 11.06
C GLY A 34 15.82 5.10 9.70
N LYS A 35 16.44 4.26 8.86
CA LYS A 35 16.87 4.61 7.51
C LYS A 35 15.87 4.14 6.46
N GLU A 36 15.49 5.00 5.53
CA GLU A 36 14.74 4.58 4.35
C GLU A 36 15.63 3.70 3.45
N ILE A 37 15.19 2.46 3.24
CA ILE A 37 15.87 1.48 2.41
C ILE A 37 15.48 1.67 0.95
N PHE A 38 14.19 1.87 0.69
CA PHE A 38 13.69 2.25 -0.63
C PHE A 38 12.27 2.83 -0.55
N ASN A 39 11.84 3.44 -1.64
CA ASN A 39 10.46 3.84 -1.86
C ASN A 39 10.01 3.52 -3.30
N ILE A 40 8.70 3.48 -3.49
CA ILE A 40 8.05 3.20 -4.77
C ILE A 40 6.74 3.97 -4.88
N ASN A 41 6.45 4.48 -6.07
CA ASN A 41 5.14 4.99 -6.45
C ASN A 41 4.41 3.92 -7.27
N LEU A 42 3.14 3.70 -6.95
CA LEU A 42 2.28 2.71 -7.57
C LEU A 42 0.98 3.37 -8.01
N SER A 43 0.45 2.93 -9.14
CA SER A 43 -0.89 3.25 -9.62
C SER A 43 -1.53 1.97 -10.14
N GLY A 44 -2.86 1.98 -10.34
CA GLY A 44 -3.58 0.82 -10.86
C GLY A 44 -3.78 -0.32 -9.86
N ILE A 45 -3.51 -0.07 -8.57
CA ILE A 45 -3.63 -1.07 -7.50
C ILE A 45 -4.92 -0.87 -6.73
N THR A 46 -5.48 -1.95 -6.17
CA THR A 46 -6.76 -1.90 -5.44
C THR A 46 -6.67 -2.41 -4.00
N SER A 47 -5.46 -2.80 -3.58
CA SER A 47 -5.26 -3.38 -2.26
C SER A 47 -3.87 -3.15 -1.68
N VAL A 48 -3.80 -3.10 -0.34
CA VAL A 48 -2.52 -3.06 0.39
C VAL A 48 -1.69 -4.32 0.13
N ALA A 49 -2.32 -5.48 -0.10
CA ALA A 49 -1.60 -6.72 -0.40
C ALA A 49 -0.77 -6.62 -1.68
N GLU A 50 -1.28 -5.95 -2.72
CA GLU A 50 -0.52 -5.67 -3.94
C GLU A 50 0.68 -4.75 -3.70
N ILE A 51 0.51 -3.72 -2.85
CA ILE A 51 1.63 -2.85 -2.40
C ILE A 51 2.72 -3.68 -1.75
N LEU A 52 2.33 -4.53 -0.79
CA LEU A 52 3.27 -5.39 -0.06
C LEU A 52 3.97 -6.40 -0.99
N ARG A 53 3.26 -6.94 -1.98
CA ARG A 53 3.85 -7.82 -3.00
C ARG A 53 4.86 -7.08 -3.87
N ALA A 54 4.54 -5.87 -4.30
CA ALA A 54 5.45 -5.01 -5.07
C ALA A 54 6.68 -4.59 -4.24
N ILE A 55 6.51 -4.38 -2.94
CA ILE A 55 7.61 -4.15 -2.01
C ILE A 55 8.49 -5.39 -1.93
N ARG A 56 7.91 -6.57 -1.63
CA ARG A 56 8.66 -7.83 -1.44
C ARG A 56 9.48 -8.20 -2.68
N SER A 57 8.99 -7.94 -3.89
CA SER A 57 9.75 -8.20 -5.12
C SER A 57 10.96 -7.27 -5.32
N LYS A 58 11.02 -6.13 -4.60
CA LYS A 58 12.15 -5.18 -4.64
C LYS A 58 13.14 -5.36 -3.50
N VAL A 59 12.76 -6.04 -2.42
CA VAL A 59 13.61 -6.25 -1.22
C VAL A 59 13.94 -7.71 -0.98
N VAL A 60 14.41 -8.40 -2.01
CA VAL A 60 14.72 -9.84 -1.95
C VAL A 60 15.77 -10.16 -0.88
N ASP A 61 16.76 -9.27 -0.69
CA ASP A 61 17.87 -9.48 0.25
C ASP A 61 17.68 -8.78 1.61
N LEU A 62 16.48 -8.26 1.88
CA LEU A 62 16.20 -7.60 3.15
C LEU A 62 15.66 -8.61 4.17
N ALA A 63 16.24 -8.64 5.35
CA ALA A 63 15.79 -9.47 6.47
C ALA A 63 15.67 -8.63 7.75
N GLY A 64 14.81 -9.08 8.66
CA GLY A 64 14.56 -8.44 9.95
C GLY A 64 13.34 -7.53 9.95
N ILE A 65 13.23 -6.70 10.99
CA ILE A 65 12.07 -5.83 11.19
C ILE A 65 12.19 -4.59 10.30
N VAL A 66 11.15 -4.33 9.53
CA VAL A 66 11.02 -3.14 8.70
C VAL A 66 9.72 -2.42 9.00
N VAL A 67 9.68 -1.12 8.75
CA VAL A 67 8.49 -0.30 8.81
C VAL A 67 8.11 0.08 7.40
N VAL A 68 6.95 -0.42 6.94
CA VAL A 68 6.35 0.00 5.67
C VAL A 68 5.45 1.18 5.93
N LYS A 69 5.74 2.31 5.29
CA LYS A 69 4.91 3.51 5.27
C LYS A 69 4.18 3.56 3.94
N ILE A 70 2.87 3.75 3.96
CA ILE A 70 2.01 3.83 2.78
C ILE A 70 1.26 5.14 2.86
N ARG A 71 1.22 5.89 1.77
CA ARG A 71 0.46 7.12 1.62
C ARG A 71 -0.35 7.01 0.33
N ASN A 72 -1.66 7.23 0.44
CA ASN A 72 -2.48 7.51 -0.72
C ASN A 72 -2.34 9.00 -1.03
N CYS A 73 -1.64 9.33 -2.11
CA CYS A 73 -1.41 10.71 -2.52
C CYS A 73 -2.68 11.34 -3.12
N SER A 74 -3.57 10.53 -3.69
CA SER A 74 -4.84 10.99 -4.26
C SER A 74 -5.88 11.33 -3.18
N GLN A 75 -6.00 10.48 -2.15
CA GLN A 75 -6.99 10.64 -1.07
C GLN A 75 -6.41 11.27 0.21
N GLY A 76 -5.11 11.47 0.29
CA GLY A 76 -4.44 12.18 1.38
C GLY A 76 -4.20 11.39 2.67
N TRP A 77 -4.68 10.15 2.77
CA TRP A 77 -4.46 9.33 3.96
C TRP A 77 -3.09 8.62 3.96
N SER A 78 -2.61 8.26 5.14
CA SER A 78 -1.39 7.47 5.31
C SER A 78 -1.53 6.40 6.39
N GLN A 79 -0.75 5.33 6.24
CA GLN A 79 -0.65 4.22 7.18
C GLN A 79 0.82 3.82 7.35
N SER A 80 1.17 3.28 8.51
CA SER A 80 2.45 2.63 8.73
C SER A 80 2.24 1.29 9.39
N LYS A 81 3.03 0.29 9.00
CA LYS A 81 2.97 -1.06 9.56
C LYS A 81 4.38 -1.63 9.69
N SER A 82 4.70 -2.13 10.89
CA SER A 82 5.92 -2.89 11.12
C SER A 82 5.71 -4.33 10.67
N LEU A 83 6.66 -4.86 9.90
CA LEU A 83 6.65 -6.22 9.37
C LEU A 83 7.98 -6.88 9.70
N LEU A 84 7.93 -8.15 10.07
CA LEU A 84 9.12 -9.00 10.11
C LEU A 84 9.30 -9.62 8.72
N ILE A 85 10.44 -9.35 8.10
CA ILE A 85 10.86 -10.04 6.88
C ILE A 85 11.79 -11.18 7.29
N VAL A 86 11.40 -12.39 6.91
CA VAL A 86 12.16 -13.63 7.09
C VAL A 86 12.66 -14.16 5.75
#